data_AF-A0A4Y7ZJQ8-F1
#
_entry.id   AF-A0A4Y7ZJQ8-F1
#
_cell.length_a   1.000
_cell.length_b   1.000
_cell.length_c   1.000
_cell.angle_alpha   90.00
_cell.angle_beta   90.00
_cell.angle_gamma   90.00
#
_symmetry.space_group_name_H-M   'P 1'
#
loop_
_entity.id
_entity.type
_entity.pdbx_description
1 polymer ?
#
loop_
_entity_poly.entity_id
_entity_poly.type
_entity_poly.pdbx_seq_one_letter_code
_entity_poly.pdbx_strand_id
1 'polypeptide(L)'
;MQYLFENQSFKISVLTITIGALVGCSQQLQVITNNETPLPKVQFIVVDTSQDNCFDNSGSEIICPAENNVLYGQDAQYLGVQASYTNNGDGTVTDNNTGMMWQKTPDYDHYSYENAISYCKNLSIAGNTDWRLPTIKELFSLADFRGEIVNPRNESENTPYIDTDYFDFEYDKRMAYIGQYWSITKYTLGPVHDTEDVEAAFGYNFADGHIKAYETGYTFGTNNKNIHAPGNFVRCVRGEENVYGVNDFVKNNDGTITDQATGLMWQQSDDGVRRDWQTAIVNAKTSNLAGYSDWRLPNIKELQSIVKYGGKVGSWPAINTNIFTLTGSGDTSDPLWFWSNTTQGDFKYTATYISFSKAFSKKNSSASKYYDWHGAGAQRSDPKSGIPSDYDMSSENATDLVMTKNYTLMVRTVK
;
A
#
# COMPACT_ATOMS: atom_id res chain seq x y z
N MET A 1 -86.01 36.39 4.93
CA MET A 1 -84.94 36.22 3.92
C MET A 1 -85.37 35.05 3.03
N GLN A 2 -85.17 35.16 1.72
CA GLN A 2 -85.97 34.62 0.60
C GLN A 2 -86.41 33.13 0.61
N TYR A 3 -87.52 32.92 -0.11
CA TYR A 3 -88.31 31.71 -0.35
C TYR A 3 -87.73 30.72 -1.40
N LEU A 4 -88.03 29.43 -1.16
CA LEU A 4 -88.42 28.29 -2.03
C LEU A 4 -87.82 28.01 -3.44
N PHE A 5 -87.50 26.71 -3.59
CA PHE A 5 -87.34 25.79 -4.73
C PHE A 5 -87.78 26.18 -6.15
N GLU A 6 -86.99 25.83 -7.18
CA GLU A 6 -87.22 24.65 -8.07
C GLU A 6 -86.15 24.48 -9.17
N ASN A 7 -86.17 23.28 -9.77
CA ASN A 7 -85.33 22.65 -10.81
C ASN A 7 -85.08 23.44 -12.10
N GLN A 8 -84.04 22.98 -12.84
CA GLN A 8 -83.86 22.82 -14.32
C GLN A 8 -82.39 23.14 -14.71
N SER A 9 -81.67 22.50 -15.64
CA SER A 9 -81.92 21.46 -16.64
C SER A 9 -80.56 20.93 -17.19
N PHE A 10 -80.60 19.74 -17.79
CA PHE A 10 -79.51 19.00 -18.45
C PHE A 10 -79.00 19.66 -19.74
N LYS A 11 -77.69 19.55 -20.03
CA LYS A 11 -77.17 19.41 -21.42
C LYS A 11 -75.98 18.46 -21.48
N ILE A 12 -76.19 17.33 -22.15
CA ILE A 12 -75.17 16.41 -22.66
C ILE A 12 -74.70 16.98 -24.01
N SER A 13 -73.39 17.17 -24.18
CA SER A 13 -72.79 17.45 -25.48
C SER A 13 -71.96 16.26 -25.94
N VAL A 14 -72.46 15.58 -26.96
CA VAL A 14 -71.75 14.58 -27.74
C VAL A 14 -70.76 15.33 -28.63
N LEU A 15 -69.45 15.02 -28.54
CA LEU A 15 -68.47 15.49 -29.51
C LEU A 15 -67.98 14.31 -30.35
N THR A 16 -68.26 14.42 -31.64
CA THR A 16 -67.94 13.51 -32.73
C THR A 16 -66.43 13.34 -32.88
N ILE A 17 -65.97 12.09 -32.98
CA ILE A 17 -64.58 11.74 -33.32
C ILE A 17 -64.43 11.85 -34.85
N THR A 18 -63.65 12.84 -35.31
CA THR A 18 -63.12 12.90 -36.67
C THR A 18 -61.71 12.30 -36.67
N ILE A 19 -61.54 11.17 -37.35
CA ILE A 19 -60.25 10.52 -37.57
C ILE A 19 -59.48 11.36 -38.61
N GLY A 20 -58.50 12.13 -38.16
CA GLY A 20 -57.49 12.77 -39.01
C GLY A 20 -56.26 11.88 -39.10
N ALA A 21 -55.87 11.51 -40.33
CA ALA A 21 -54.70 10.70 -40.61
C ALA A 21 -53.42 11.41 -40.12
N LEU A 22 -52.72 10.80 -39.16
CA LEU A 22 -51.37 11.20 -38.75
C LEU A 22 -50.37 10.68 -39.80
N VAL A 23 -49.85 11.59 -40.60
CA VAL A 23 -48.65 11.37 -41.42
C VAL A 23 -47.47 11.28 -40.45
N GLY A 24 -46.86 10.10 -40.37
CA GLY A 24 -45.71 9.84 -39.51
C GLY A 24 -44.48 10.60 -39.98
N CYS A 25 -44.08 11.62 -39.24
CA CYS A 25 -42.69 12.09 -39.24
C CYS A 25 -41.85 11.07 -38.47
N SER A 26 -41.04 10.28 -39.17
CA SER A 26 -40.02 9.46 -38.54
C SER A 26 -38.94 10.39 -37.97
N GLN A 27 -39.06 10.76 -36.69
CA GLN A 27 -37.90 11.25 -35.95
C GLN A 27 -36.94 10.07 -35.81
N GLN A 28 -35.85 10.09 -36.57
CA GLN A 28 -34.70 9.25 -36.27
C GLN A 28 -34.23 9.63 -34.87
N LEU A 29 -34.52 8.77 -33.90
CA LEU A 29 -33.79 8.71 -32.65
C LEU A 29 -32.32 8.49 -33.02
N GLN A 30 -31.51 9.54 -32.91
CA GLN A 30 -30.07 9.37 -32.82
C GLN A 30 -29.82 8.59 -31.53
N VAL A 31 -29.53 7.30 -31.69
CA VAL A 31 -28.89 6.51 -30.65
C VAL A 31 -27.56 7.18 -30.40
N ILE A 32 -27.46 7.94 -29.32
CA ILE A 32 -26.17 8.31 -28.75
C ILE A 32 -25.59 6.99 -28.26
N THR A 33 -24.81 6.33 -29.09
CA THR A 33 -23.90 5.29 -28.63
C THR A 33 -22.90 6.02 -27.74
N ASN A 34 -23.08 5.92 -26.43
CA ASN A 34 -21.98 6.11 -25.50
C ASN A 34 -20.92 5.10 -25.92
N ASN A 35 -19.97 5.52 -26.75
CA ASN A 35 -18.68 4.87 -26.83
C ASN A 35 -18.00 5.17 -25.49
N GLU A 36 -18.46 4.49 -24.43
CA GLU A 36 -17.59 4.24 -23.30
C GLU A 36 -16.44 3.46 -23.89
N THR A 37 -15.31 4.14 -24.10
CA THR A 37 -14.03 3.46 -24.24
C THR A 37 -14.00 2.44 -23.11
N PRO A 38 -13.83 1.12 -23.40
CA PRO A 38 -13.74 0.14 -22.34
C PRO A 38 -12.71 0.66 -21.34
N LEU A 39 -13.10 0.77 -20.07
CA LEU A 39 -12.14 1.07 -19.02
C LEU A 39 -10.95 0.14 -19.22
N PRO A 40 -9.71 0.64 -19.14
CA PRO A 40 -8.55 -0.22 -19.30
C PRO A 40 -8.74 -1.43 -18.39
N LYS A 41 -8.50 -2.64 -18.91
CA LYS A 41 -8.48 -3.83 -18.07
C LYS A 41 -7.42 -3.57 -17.01
N VAL A 42 -7.84 -3.35 -15.75
CA VAL A 42 -6.92 -3.04 -14.66
C VAL A 42 -5.92 -4.17 -14.54
N GLN A 43 -4.64 -3.86 -14.67
CA GLN A 43 -3.55 -4.80 -14.50
C GLN A 43 -2.63 -4.27 -13.40
N PHE A 44 -2.72 -4.88 -12.22
CA PHE A 44 -1.88 -4.57 -11.08
C PHE A 44 -0.83 -5.67 -10.96
N ILE A 45 0.21 -5.60 -11.81
CA ILE A 45 1.32 -6.56 -11.75
C ILE A 45 2.12 -6.31 -10.47
N VAL A 46 1.91 -7.14 -9.45
CA VAL A 46 2.74 -7.10 -8.24
C VAL A 46 4.10 -7.68 -8.58
N VAL A 47 5.09 -6.80 -8.71
CA VAL A 47 6.47 -7.21 -8.93
C VAL A 47 7.04 -7.87 -7.68
N ASP A 48 7.98 -8.79 -7.89
CA ASP A 48 8.68 -9.52 -6.85
C ASP A 48 9.54 -8.58 -5.98
N THR A 49 9.88 -9.03 -4.78
CA THR A 49 10.74 -8.27 -3.87
C THR A 49 12.21 -8.33 -4.28
N SER A 50 12.58 -9.28 -5.16
CA SER A 50 13.95 -9.61 -5.56
C SER A 50 14.81 -10.22 -4.46
N GLN A 51 14.24 -10.54 -3.29
CA GLN A 51 14.98 -11.22 -2.23
C GLN A 51 15.34 -12.64 -2.67
N ASP A 52 16.63 -12.95 -2.78
CA ASP A 52 17.16 -14.17 -3.37
C ASP A 52 17.89 -15.09 -2.37
N ASN A 53 18.06 -14.63 -1.13
CA ASN A 53 18.69 -15.38 -0.04
C ASN A 53 17.68 -15.78 1.05
N CYS A 54 17.94 -16.93 1.68
CA CYS A 54 17.19 -17.40 2.84
C CYS A 54 17.98 -17.15 4.14
N PHE A 55 17.26 -16.91 5.23
CA PHE A 55 17.85 -16.61 6.52
C PHE A 55 17.24 -17.46 7.63
N ASP A 56 18.01 -17.79 8.65
CA ASP A 56 17.47 -18.38 9.88
C ASP A 56 16.85 -17.32 10.80
N ASN A 57 16.32 -17.75 11.95
CA ASN A 57 15.68 -16.86 12.93
C ASN A 57 16.68 -15.92 13.63
N SER A 58 17.99 -16.20 13.57
CA SER A 58 19.07 -15.34 14.08
C SER A 58 19.57 -14.33 13.05
N GLY A 59 19.09 -14.43 11.81
CA GLY A 59 19.51 -13.58 10.69
C GLY A 59 20.77 -14.04 9.98
N SER A 60 21.26 -15.24 10.28
CA SER A 60 22.34 -15.85 9.50
C SER A 60 21.80 -16.28 8.15
N GLU A 61 22.52 -15.94 7.08
CA GLU A 61 22.23 -16.47 5.75
C GLU A 61 22.41 -17.99 5.74
N ILE A 62 21.47 -18.70 5.12
CA ILE A 62 21.46 -20.15 5.00
C ILE A 62 21.19 -20.54 3.56
N ILE A 63 21.65 -21.73 3.18
CA ILE A 63 21.16 -22.37 1.95
C ILE A 63 19.65 -22.50 2.06
N CYS A 64 18.93 -22.03 1.05
CA CYS A 64 17.47 -22.11 1.05
C CYS A 64 17.01 -23.55 1.32
N PRO A 65 16.20 -23.75 2.38
CA PRO A 65 15.98 -25.08 2.93
C PRO A 65 15.06 -25.90 2.02
N ALA A 66 15.15 -27.23 2.07
CA ALA A 66 14.27 -28.13 1.30
C ALA A 66 12.82 -28.11 1.83
N GLU A 67 11.84 -28.51 1.00
CA GLU A 67 10.38 -28.45 1.29
C GLU A 67 9.95 -29.01 2.67
N ASN A 68 10.62 -30.08 3.12
CA ASN A 68 10.35 -30.74 4.40
C ASN A 68 10.87 -29.98 5.63
N ASN A 69 11.65 -28.91 5.44
CA ASN A 69 12.15 -28.08 6.51
C ASN A 69 11.10 -27.07 6.97
N VAL A 70 11.13 -26.73 8.25
CA VAL A 70 10.22 -25.75 8.87
C VAL A 70 10.44 -24.31 8.39
N LEU A 71 11.63 -23.98 7.90
CA LEU A 71 11.96 -22.69 7.31
C LEU A 71 11.74 -22.66 5.78
N TYR A 72 11.24 -23.74 5.16
CA TYR A 72 10.83 -23.69 3.75
C TYR A 72 9.56 -22.86 3.58
N GLY A 73 9.61 -21.88 2.66
CA GLY A 73 8.54 -20.95 2.35
C GLY A 73 8.92 -19.48 2.58
N GLN A 74 10.21 -19.16 2.65
CA GLN A 74 10.70 -17.78 2.65
C GLN A 74 10.50 -17.13 1.27
N ASP A 75 10.61 -15.81 1.20
CA ASP A 75 10.42 -15.03 -0.03
C ASP A 75 11.26 -15.56 -1.20
N ALA A 76 12.57 -15.76 -0.98
CA ALA A 76 13.52 -16.29 -1.97
C ALA A 76 13.17 -17.67 -2.58
N GLN A 77 12.17 -18.36 -2.03
CA GLN A 77 11.73 -19.67 -2.52
C GLN A 77 10.49 -19.58 -3.41
N TYR A 78 9.91 -18.40 -3.56
CA TYR A 78 8.78 -18.14 -4.45
C TYR A 78 9.16 -17.09 -5.48
N LEU A 79 9.23 -17.49 -6.75
CA LEU A 79 9.53 -16.55 -7.82
C LEU A 79 8.24 -15.86 -8.28
N GLY A 80 8.12 -14.56 -7.98
CA GLY A 80 7.12 -13.67 -8.56
C GLY A 80 7.54 -13.10 -9.91
N VAL A 81 6.81 -12.08 -10.37
CA VAL A 81 7.15 -11.33 -11.58
C VAL A 81 8.37 -10.46 -11.29
N GLN A 82 9.51 -10.82 -11.86
CA GLN A 82 10.76 -10.08 -11.64
C GLN A 82 10.66 -8.64 -12.16
N ALA A 83 11.33 -7.71 -11.49
CA ALA A 83 11.42 -6.33 -11.95
C ALA A 83 12.01 -6.26 -13.37
N SER A 84 11.48 -5.36 -14.20
CA SER A 84 11.95 -5.20 -15.57
C SER A 84 11.95 -3.72 -15.93
N TYR A 85 13.14 -3.19 -16.18
CA TYR A 85 13.34 -1.78 -16.45
C TYR A 85 14.05 -1.58 -17.80
N THR A 86 13.77 -0.45 -18.44
CA THR A 86 14.49 0.03 -19.63
C THR A 86 15.02 1.43 -19.33
N ASN A 87 16.34 1.59 -19.30
CA ASN A 87 16.96 2.91 -19.26
C ASN A 87 16.84 3.53 -20.66
N ASN A 88 16.10 4.64 -20.79
CA ASN A 88 15.81 5.26 -22.08
C ASN A 88 16.98 6.14 -22.59
N GLY A 89 18.02 6.35 -21.78
CA GLY A 89 19.20 7.15 -22.16
C GLY A 89 18.97 8.67 -22.21
N ASP A 90 17.82 9.14 -21.75
CA ASP A 90 17.37 10.54 -21.79
C ASP A 90 17.04 11.12 -20.40
N GLY A 91 17.51 10.44 -19.34
CA GLY A 91 17.21 10.78 -17.94
C GLY A 91 15.94 10.10 -17.40
N THR A 92 15.34 9.19 -18.15
CA THR A 92 14.15 8.43 -17.72
C THR A 92 14.37 6.91 -17.73
N VAL A 93 13.58 6.21 -16.91
CA VAL A 93 13.53 4.74 -16.84
C VAL A 93 12.09 4.29 -17.06
N THR A 94 11.86 3.41 -18.03
CA THR A 94 10.56 2.75 -18.22
C THR A 94 10.51 1.50 -17.34
N ASP A 95 9.46 1.36 -16.54
CA ASP A 95 9.10 0.11 -15.88
C ASP A 95 8.21 -0.71 -16.82
N ASN A 96 8.75 -1.81 -17.33
CA ASN A 96 8.09 -2.64 -18.34
C ASN A 96 6.94 -3.48 -17.75
N ASN A 97 6.88 -3.65 -16.42
CA ASN A 97 5.79 -4.37 -15.77
C ASN A 97 4.59 -3.45 -15.52
N THR A 98 4.85 -2.23 -15.04
CA THR A 98 3.76 -1.31 -14.68
C THR A 98 3.36 -0.38 -15.82
N GLY A 99 4.20 -0.24 -16.85
CA GLY A 99 4.03 0.73 -17.93
C GLY A 99 4.32 2.17 -17.53
N MET A 100 4.74 2.40 -16.27
CA MET A 100 5.12 3.72 -15.78
C MET A 100 6.50 4.12 -16.29
N MET A 101 6.73 5.42 -16.44
CA MET A 101 8.04 5.99 -16.72
C MET A 101 8.46 6.88 -15.55
N TRP A 102 9.69 6.70 -15.11
CA TRP A 102 10.24 7.28 -13.90
C TRP A 102 11.40 8.23 -14.22
N GLN A 103 11.54 9.27 -13.40
CA GLN A 103 12.76 10.06 -13.34
C GLN A 103 13.93 9.15 -12.89
N LYS A 104 15.01 9.09 -13.68
CA LYS A 104 16.19 8.28 -13.36
C LYS A 104 17.00 8.85 -12.19
N THR A 105 17.24 10.15 -12.21
CA THR A 105 18.07 10.86 -11.22
C THR A 105 17.25 11.98 -10.59
N PRO A 106 16.91 11.90 -9.30
CA PRO A 106 16.33 13.01 -8.56
C PRO A 106 17.40 14.08 -8.30
N ASP A 107 17.01 15.27 -7.83
CA ASP A 107 17.97 16.34 -7.47
C ASP A 107 18.54 16.19 -6.05
N TYR A 108 18.02 15.23 -5.28
CA TYR A 108 18.37 14.95 -3.89
C TYR A 108 18.18 16.16 -2.95
N ASP A 109 17.27 17.08 -3.29
CA ASP A 109 16.87 18.17 -2.41
C ASP A 109 15.70 17.76 -1.51
N HIS A 110 15.61 18.41 -0.35
CA HIS A 110 14.53 18.19 0.61
C HIS A 110 13.36 19.12 0.33
N TYR A 111 12.25 18.54 -0.08
CA TYR A 111 11.03 19.28 -0.37
C TYR A 111 10.02 19.14 0.76
N SER A 112 9.31 20.23 1.09
CA SER A 112 8.04 20.11 1.80
C SER A 112 7.04 19.36 0.92
N TYR A 113 6.01 18.79 1.52
CA TYR A 113 5.01 17.99 0.79
C TYR A 113 4.39 18.76 -0.40
N GLU A 114 3.99 20.03 -0.21
CA GLU A 114 3.43 20.86 -1.31
C GLU A 114 4.47 21.18 -2.40
N ASN A 115 5.73 21.41 -2.00
CA ASN A 115 6.78 21.74 -2.93
C ASN A 115 7.20 20.50 -3.74
N ALA A 116 7.11 19.29 -3.18
CA ALA A 116 7.34 18.03 -3.88
C ALA A 116 6.33 17.80 -5.01
N ILE A 117 5.05 18.07 -4.73
CA ILE A 117 3.98 18.03 -5.73
C ILE A 117 4.25 19.05 -6.84
N SER A 118 4.62 20.27 -6.45
CA SER A 118 4.92 21.37 -7.37
C SER A 118 6.17 21.09 -8.22
N TYR A 119 7.19 20.47 -7.63
CA TYR A 119 8.42 20.05 -8.32
C TYR A 119 8.07 19.10 -9.46
N CYS A 120 7.37 18.00 -9.18
CA CYS A 120 7.01 17.04 -10.22
C CYS A 120 6.12 17.66 -11.29
N LYS A 121 5.12 18.46 -10.92
CA LYS A 121 4.23 19.11 -11.89
C LYS A 121 4.95 20.05 -12.85
N ASN A 122 6.04 20.67 -12.42
CA ASN A 122 6.83 21.60 -13.23
C ASN A 122 8.04 20.93 -13.90
N LEU A 123 8.26 19.63 -13.66
CA LEU A 123 9.38 18.89 -14.22
C LEU A 123 9.19 18.73 -15.74
N SER A 124 10.28 18.92 -16.48
CA SER A 124 10.34 18.65 -17.91
C SER A 124 11.62 17.90 -18.24
N ILE A 125 11.48 16.60 -18.53
CA ILE A 125 12.58 15.68 -18.85
C ILE A 125 12.14 14.84 -20.06
N ALA A 126 13.07 14.58 -20.98
CA ALA A 126 12.83 13.79 -22.19
C ALA A 126 11.65 14.30 -23.05
N GLY A 127 11.39 15.62 -23.01
CA GLY A 127 10.27 16.24 -23.74
C GLY A 127 8.89 16.01 -23.12
N ASN A 128 8.79 15.39 -21.94
CA ASN A 128 7.54 15.12 -21.23
C ASN A 128 7.31 16.15 -20.11
N THR A 129 6.08 16.58 -19.92
CA THR A 129 5.67 17.62 -18.94
C THR A 129 4.50 17.20 -18.06
N ASP A 130 4.12 15.92 -18.11
CA ASP A 130 3.01 15.27 -17.40
C ASP A 130 3.51 14.49 -16.16
N TRP A 131 4.63 14.92 -15.59
CA TRP A 131 5.22 14.32 -14.40
C TRP A 131 4.41 14.64 -13.14
N ARG A 132 4.34 13.67 -12.24
CA ARG A 132 3.62 13.76 -10.96
C ARG A 132 4.37 13.04 -9.84
N LEU A 133 3.99 13.36 -8.62
CA LEU A 133 4.42 12.61 -7.44
C LEU A 133 3.72 11.24 -7.43
N PRO A 134 4.44 10.13 -7.20
CA PRO A 134 3.86 8.78 -7.24
C PRO A 134 2.96 8.52 -6.04
N THR A 135 1.98 7.63 -6.17
CA THR A 135 1.30 7.02 -5.01
C THR A 135 2.26 6.12 -4.25
N ILE A 136 1.95 5.79 -3.00
CA ILE A 136 2.81 4.89 -2.21
C ILE A 136 2.89 3.49 -2.81
N LYS A 137 1.82 2.99 -3.45
CA LYS A 137 1.86 1.70 -4.17
C LYS A 137 2.82 1.78 -5.35
N GLU A 138 2.77 2.85 -6.15
CA GLU A 138 3.69 3.05 -7.28
C GLU A 138 5.14 3.20 -6.78
N LEU A 139 5.39 4.03 -5.76
CA LEU A 139 6.74 4.24 -5.23
C LEU A 139 7.33 2.93 -4.66
N PHE A 140 6.53 2.16 -3.94
CA PHE A 140 6.94 0.88 -3.35
C PHE A 140 7.14 -0.23 -4.38
N SER A 141 6.59 -0.10 -5.60
CA SER A 141 6.86 -1.06 -6.68
C SER A 141 8.35 -1.16 -7.01
N LEU A 142 9.10 -0.06 -6.84
CA LEU A 142 10.54 0.01 -7.08
C LEU A 142 11.40 -0.63 -5.98
N ALA A 143 10.81 -1.02 -4.84
CA ALA A 143 11.56 -1.53 -3.70
C ALA A 143 12.32 -2.83 -4.04
N ASP A 144 13.59 -2.91 -3.68
CA ASP A 144 14.44 -4.09 -3.85
C ASP A 144 14.87 -4.60 -2.48
N PHE A 145 14.36 -5.76 -2.05
CA PHE A 145 14.62 -6.32 -0.72
C PHE A 145 15.93 -7.10 -0.61
N ARG A 146 16.85 -6.91 -1.57
CA ARG A 146 18.28 -7.18 -1.39
C ARG A 146 19.02 -6.03 -0.69
N GLY A 147 18.38 -4.87 -0.54
CA GLY A 147 18.93 -3.72 0.19
C GLY A 147 19.18 -3.99 1.67
N GLU A 148 20.16 -3.28 2.24
CA GLU A 148 20.52 -3.32 3.65
C GLU A 148 21.36 -2.11 4.08
N ILE A 149 21.14 -1.63 5.31
CA ILE A 149 22.09 -0.76 6.02
C ILE A 149 22.93 -1.61 6.98
N VAL A 150 24.17 -1.90 6.58
CA VAL A 150 25.16 -2.57 7.44
C VAL A 150 25.83 -1.57 8.39
N ASN A 151 26.17 -0.39 7.86
CA ASN A 151 26.87 0.65 8.59
C ASN A 151 26.39 2.04 8.16
N PRO A 152 25.55 2.72 8.96
CA PRO A 152 24.98 4.01 8.59
C PRO A 152 26.02 5.15 8.48
N ARG A 153 27.29 4.89 8.86
CA ARG A 153 28.40 5.84 8.75
C ARG A 153 29.35 5.55 7.59
N ASN A 154 29.17 4.42 6.89
CA ASN A 154 29.96 4.07 5.72
C ASN A 154 29.03 3.62 4.58
N GLU A 155 28.71 4.54 3.68
CA GLU A 155 27.82 4.28 2.54
C GLU A 155 28.31 3.13 1.63
N SER A 156 29.62 2.92 1.53
CA SER A 156 30.19 1.84 0.70
C SER A 156 29.92 0.42 1.24
N GLU A 157 29.46 0.31 2.49
CA GLU A 157 29.04 -0.94 3.11
C GLU A 157 27.52 -1.18 3.01
N ASN A 158 26.76 -0.20 2.51
CA ASN A 158 25.30 -0.28 2.44
C ASN A 158 24.82 -0.54 1.01
N THR A 159 23.68 -1.20 0.89
CA THR A 159 22.98 -1.44 -0.39
C THR A 159 21.59 -0.81 -0.29
N PRO A 160 21.19 0.11 -1.17
CA PRO A 160 19.85 0.70 -1.10
C PRO A 160 18.80 -0.31 -1.56
N TYR A 161 17.56 -0.11 -1.10
CA TYR A 161 16.39 -0.89 -1.47
C TYR A 161 15.82 -0.47 -2.84
N ILE A 162 16.69 -0.21 -3.82
CA ILE A 162 16.33 0.14 -5.19
C ILE A 162 17.40 -0.39 -6.14
N ASP A 163 17.00 -0.80 -7.35
CA ASP A 163 17.92 -1.28 -8.37
C ASP A 163 18.77 -0.12 -8.94
N THR A 164 20.04 -0.06 -8.53
CA THR A 164 20.97 1.01 -8.89
C THR A 164 21.57 0.88 -10.29
N ASP A 165 21.34 -0.23 -11.00
CA ASP A 165 21.67 -0.31 -12.42
C ASP A 165 20.75 0.61 -13.26
N TYR A 166 19.52 0.84 -12.76
CA TYR A 166 18.51 1.66 -13.44
C TYR A 166 18.26 3.00 -12.75
N PHE A 167 18.21 3.05 -11.42
CA PHE A 167 17.86 4.26 -10.68
C PHE A 167 19.06 4.81 -9.93
N ASP A 168 19.40 6.07 -10.19
CA ASP A 168 20.47 6.72 -9.45
C ASP A 168 19.98 6.99 -8.03
N PHE A 169 20.85 6.77 -7.04
CA PHE A 169 20.53 6.89 -5.62
C PHE A 169 21.67 7.56 -4.87
N GLU A 170 21.32 8.43 -3.91
CA GLU A 170 22.25 8.99 -2.92
C GLU A 170 21.67 8.79 -1.52
N TYR A 171 22.52 8.36 -0.59
CA TYR A 171 22.21 8.43 0.83
C TYR A 171 22.14 9.89 1.30
N ASP A 172 21.31 10.15 2.30
CA ASP A 172 21.25 11.49 2.86
C ASP A 172 22.54 11.82 3.62
N LYS A 173 23.14 12.96 3.25
CA LYS A 173 24.40 13.48 3.80
C LYS A 173 24.37 13.72 5.30
N ARG A 174 23.17 13.88 5.90
CA ARG A 174 22.99 14.02 7.34
C ARG A 174 23.13 12.66 8.06
N MET A 175 22.58 11.60 7.49
CA MET A 175 22.65 10.22 7.97
C MET A 175 22.03 9.25 6.95
N ALA A 176 22.63 8.09 6.73
CA ALA A 176 22.17 7.16 5.69
C ALA A 176 20.66 6.82 5.73
N TYR A 177 20.09 6.62 6.93
CA TYR A 177 18.69 6.21 7.08
C TYR A 177 17.65 7.34 7.06
N ILE A 178 18.03 8.60 6.82
CA ILE A 178 17.07 9.74 6.91
C ILE A 178 16.60 10.33 5.56
N GLY A 179 17.08 9.82 4.43
CA GLY A 179 16.76 10.32 3.08
C GLY A 179 15.54 9.67 2.44
N GLN A 180 14.34 9.95 2.95
CA GLN A 180 13.13 9.26 2.50
C GLN A 180 12.53 9.94 1.26
N TYR A 181 11.67 9.23 0.52
CA TYR A 181 11.03 9.75 -0.69
C TYR A 181 9.53 9.95 -0.48
N TRP A 182 9.03 11.13 -0.86
CA TRP A 182 7.60 11.43 -0.81
C TRP A 182 6.79 10.57 -1.77
N SER A 183 5.60 10.16 -1.32
CA SER A 183 4.49 9.80 -2.20
C SER A 183 3.36 10.84 -2.07
N ILE A 184 2.44 10.89 -3.04
CA ILE A 184 1.22 11.71 -2.98
C ILE A 184 0.21 11.16 -1.96
N THR A 185 0.39 9.93 -1.47
CA THR A 185 -0.60 9.26 -0.62
C THR A 185 -0.62 9.84 0.80
N LYS A 186 -1.59 10.71 1.09
CA LYS A 186 -1.83 11.21 2.44
C LYS A 186 -2.27 10.09 3.40
N TYR A 187 -1.84 10.19 4.65
CA TYR A 187 -2.40 9.40 5.74
C TYR A 187 -3.59 10.16 6.35
N THR A 188 -4.78 9.54 6.31
CA THR A 188 -6.04 10.24 6.65
C THR A 188 -6.84 9.57 7.76
N LEU A 189 -6.38 8.45 8.32
CA LEU A 189 -7.14 7.70 9.34
C LEU A 189 -7.02 8.31 10.74
N GLY A 190 -6.11 9.26 10.92
CA GLY A 190 -5.92 10.03 12.14
C GLY A 190 -4.64 10.86 12.06
N PRO A 191 -4.29 11.59 13.13
CA PRO A 191 -2.96 12.18 13.26
C PRO A 191 -1.91 11.09 13.51
N VAL A 192 -0.67 11.37 13.13
CA VAL A 192 0.52 10.67 13.67
C VAL A 192 1.20 11.55 14.72
N HIS A 193 2.12 10.98 15.48
CA HIS A 193 2.93 11.70 16.48
C HIS A 193 2.04 12.49 17.46
N ASP A 194 1.53 11.82 18.50
CA ASP A 194 0.53 12.37 19.47
C ASP A 194 0.91 13.68 20.16
N THR A 195 2.14 14.16 20.06
CA THR A 195 2.52 15.43 20.65
C THR A 195 1.99 16.64 19.90
N GLU A 196 1.59 16.50 18.63
CA GLU A 196 1.32 17.66 17.75
C GLU A 196 0.13 17.50 16.78
N ASP A 197 -0.66 16.41 16.92
CA ASP A 197 -1.75 16.06 16.00
C ASP A 197 -1.29 16.21 14.54
N VAL A 198 -0.28 15.45 14.11
CA VAL A 198 0.43 15.78 12.86
C VAL A 198 -0.30 15.26 11.63
N GLU A 199 -0.49 16.14 10.64
CA GLU A 199 -0.84 15.72 9.27
C GLU A 199 0.38 15.09 8.61
N ALA A 200 0.17 13.91 8.00
CA ALA A 200 1.24 13.16 7.38
C ALA A 200 0.88 12.61 6.00
N ALA A 201 1.92 12.32 5.22
CA ALA A 201 1.82 11.57 3.98
C ALA A 201 2.81 10.41 4.00
N PHE A 202 2.45 9.30 3.35
CA PHE A 202 3.34 8.16 3.25
C PHE A 202 4.54 8.48 2.35
N GLY A 203 5.69 7.98 2.75
CA GLY A 203 6.87 7.90 1.92
C GLY A 203 7.46 6.50 1.99
N TYR A 204 8.40 6.23 1.09
CA TYR A 204 9.24 5.06 1.15
C TYR A 204 10.70 5.47 1.28
N ASN A 205 11.43 4.81 2.15
CA ASN A 205 12.83 5.08 2.36
C ASN A 205 13.67 4.02 1.64
N PHE A 206 14.20 4.36 0.46
CA PHE A 206 15.09 3.46 -0.28
C PHE A 206 16.42 3.21 0.44
N ALA A 207 16.75 3.92 1.53
CA ALA A 207 17.93 3.61 2.34
C ALA A 207 17.67 2.48 3.35
N ASP A 208 16.58 2.57 4.14
CA ASP A 208 16.28 1.65 5.24
C ASP A 208 15.13 0.66 4.95
N GLY A 209 14.52 0.75 3.77
CA GLY A 209 13.55 -0.21 3.27
C GLY A 209 12.16 -0.13 3.88
N HIS A 210 11.73 1.01 4.43
CA HIS A 210 10.42 1.13 5.13
C HIS A 210 9.41 2.09 4.50
N ILE A 211 8.12 1.73 4.58
CA ILE A 211 7.00 2.67 4.39
C ILE A 211 6.62 3.30 5.73
N LYS A 212 6.64 4.63 5.82
CA LYS A 212 6.22 5.39 7.02
C LYS A 212 5.42 6.62 6.61
N ALA A 213 4.59 7.13 7.52
CA ALA A 213 3.98 8.43 7.40
C ALA A 213 4.94 9.51 7.93
N TYR A 214 5.14 10.58 7.16
CA TYR A 214 6.03 11.70 7.48
C TYR A 214 5.24 13.00 7.54
N GLU A 215 5.68 13.90 8.41
CA GLU A 215 5.03 15.17 8.71
C GLU A 215 4.97 16.08 7.46
N THR A 216 3.77 16.56 7.10
CA THR A 216 3.61 17.52 5.98
C THR A 216 3.92 18.96 6.40
N GLY A 217 4.04 19.20 7.70
CA GLY A 217 4.21 20.52 8.31
C GLY A 217 2.90 21.15 8.82
N TYR A 218 1.78 20.42 8.76
CA TYR A 218 0.47 20.89 9.17
C TYR A 218 -0.07 20.12 10.38
N THR A 219 -0.87 20.80 11.22
CA THR A 219 -1.72 20.12 12.20
C THR A 219 -2.88 19.44 11.46
N PHE A 220 -3.06 18.15 11.72
CA PHE A 220 -4.07 17.26 11.19
C PHE A 220 -5.47 17.85 11.23
N GLY A 221 -6.17 17.79 10.10
CA GLY A 221 -7.53 18.30 9.97
C GLY A 221 -7.65 19.83 9.99
N THR A 222 -6.53 20.56 9.91
CA THR A 222 -6.51 22.03 9.89
C THR A 222 -5.64 22.57 8.76
N ASN A 223 -5.69 23.89 8.53
CA ASN A 223 -4.78 24.59 7.62
C ASN A 223 -3.59 25.24 8.37
N ASN A 224 -3.36 24.89 9.63
CA ASN A 224 -2.29 25.48 10.44
C ASN A 224 -0.95 24.83 10.08
N LYS A 225 -0.02 25.61 9.52
CA LYS A 225 1.34 25.18 9.17
C LYS A 225 2.34 25.54 10.28
N ASN A 226 2.33 24.76 11.36
CA ASN A 226 3.09 24.99 12.59
C ASN A 226 3.94 23.77 13.02
N ILE A 227 3.90 22.68 12.26
CA ILE A 227 4.68 21.48 12.55
C ILE A 227 6.02 21.57 11.83
N HIS A 228 7.10 21.23 12.53
CA HIS A 228 8.41 21.14 11.88
C HIS A 228 8.46 19.90 10.98
N ALA A 229 8.67 20.11 9.68
CA ALA A 229 8.87 19.05 8.70
C ALA A 229 10.22 19.27 8.01
N PRO A 230 11.19 18.34 8.13
CA PRO A 230 12.50 18.48 7.50
C PRO A 230 12.46 18.33 5.97
N GLY A 231 11.32 17.91 5.42
CA GLY A 231 11.16 17.57 4.00
C GLY A 231 11.73 16.20 3.67
N ASN A 232 11.43 15.72 2.47
CA ASN A 232 11.87 14.44 1.93
C ASN A 232 12.32 14.62 0.47
N PHE A 233 13.08 13.66 -0.04
CA PHE A 233 13.44 13.56 -1.46
C PHE A 233 12.21 13.28 -2.33
N VAL A 234 12.37 13.51 -3.63
CA VAL A 234 11.30 13.35 -4.61
C VAL A 234 11.84 12.60 -5.83
N ARG A 235 11.08 11.61 -6.28
CA ARG A 235 11.28 10.96 -7.58
C ARG A 235 9.95 10.98 -8.31
N CYS A 236 9.91 11.65 -9.45
CA CYS A 236 8.67 11.81 -10.19
C CYS A 236 8.39 10.62 -11.11
N VAL A 237 7.12 10.38 -11.34
CA VAL A 237 6.60 9.35 -12.24
C VAL A 237 5.65 9.97 -13.25
N ARG A 238 5.49 9.33 -14.40
CA ARG A 238 4.42 9.60 -15.37
C ARG A 238 3.86 8.28 -15.90
N GLY A 239 2.65 8.34 -16.41
CA GLY A 239 1.89 7.17 -16.85
C GLY A 239 0.42 7.27 -16.44
N GLU A 240 -0.38 6.32 -16.90
CA GLU A 240 -1.81 6.30 -16.63
C GLU A 240 -2.10 6.20 -15.12
N GLU A 241 -2.92 7.11 -14.61
CA GLU A 241 -3.32 7.14 -13.19
C GLU A 241 -4.49 6.19 -12.93
N ASN A 242 -4.60 5.69 -11.70
CA ASN A 242 -5.67 4.77 -11.26
C ASN A 242 -5.69 3.43 -12.00
N VAL A 243 -4.54 2.98 -12.51
CA VAL A 243 -4.35 1.64 -13.09
C VAL A 243 -3.55 0.77 -12.13
N TYR A 244 -2.29 1.13 -11.85
CA TYR A 244 -1.48 0.41 -10.87
C TYR A 244 -1.97 0.66 -9.45
N GLY A 245 -2.05 -0.39 -8.63
CA GLY A 245 -2.46 -0.27 -7.23
C GLY A 245 -3.98 -0.36 -6.98
N VAL A 246 -4.78 -0.56 -8.04
CA VAL A 246 -6.24 -0.76 -7.96
C VAL A 246 -6.54 -2.25 -7.96
N ASN A 247 -7.20 -2.73 -6.90
CA ASN A 247 -7.62 -4.13 -6.78
C ASN A 247 -9.00 -4.37 -7.42
N ASP A 248 -9.26 -5.60 -7.88
CA ASP A 248 -10.57 -6.06 -8.36
C ASP A 248 -10.99 -7.34 -7.62
N PHE A 249 -11.50 -7.16 -6.40
CA PHE A 249 -11.80 -8.25 -5.48
C PHE A 249 -13.15 -8.93 -5.77
N VAL A 250 -13.11 -10.26 -5.91
CA VAL A 250 -14.28 -11.13 -6.02
C VAL A 250 -14.27 -12.13 -4.87
N LYS A 251 -15.37 -12.19 -4.11
CA LYS A 251 -15.56 -13.22 -3.08
C LYS A 251 -15.92 -14.55 -3.73
N ASN A 252 -15.23 -15.62 -3.36
CA ASN A 252 -15.47 -16.95 -3.91
C ASN A 252 -16.52 -17.76 -3.10
N ASN A 253 -16.97 -17.22 -1.96
CA ASN A 253 -17.94 -17.85 -1.04
C ASN A 253 -17.47 -19.20 -0.43
N ASP A 254 -16.17 -19.42 -0.36
CA ASP A 254 -15.52 -20.62 0.21
C ASP A 254 -14.46 -20.24 1.28
N GLY A 255 -14.47 -19.00 1.75
CA GLY A 255 -13.45 -18.44 2.64
C GLY A 255 -12.25 -17.82 1.91
N THR A 256 -12.31 -17.67 0.59
CA THR A 256 -11.28 -17.01 -0.23
C THR A 256 -11.80 -15.81 -1.02
N ILE A 257 -10.87 -14.95 -1.41
CA ILE A 257 -11.10 -13.79 -2.29
C ILE A 257 -10.11 -13.88 -3.44
N THR A 258 -10.57 -13.68 -4.67
CA THR A 258 -9.69 -13.48 -5.82
C THR A 258 -9.56 -12.00 -6.14
N ASP A 259 -8.35 -11.51 -6.28
CA ASP A 259 -8.07 -10.20 -6.87
C ASP A 259 -7.74 -10.37 -8.35
N GLN A 260 -8.69 -10.04 -9.22
CA GLN A 260 -8.55 -10.22 -10.66
C GLN A 260 -7.49 -9.29 -11.27
N ALA A 261 -7.19 -8.16 -10.61
CA ALA A 261 -6.19 -7.21 -11.07
C ALA A 261 -4.76 -7.74 -10.89
N THR A 262 -4.51 -8.50 -9.82
CA THR A 262 -3.18 -9.05 -9.47
C THR A 262 -3.02 -10.52 -9.86
N GLY A 263 -4.12 -11.26 -10.05
CA GLY A 263 -4.10 -12.71 -10.25
C GLY A 263 -3.84 -13.50 -8.97
N LEU A 264 -3.92 -12.84 -7.81
CA LEU A 264 -3.74 -13.46 -6.50
C LEU A 264 -5.09 -13.88 -5.90
N MET A 265 -5.06 -14.96 -5.14
CA MET A 265 -6.17 -15.41 -4.29
C MET A 265 -5.74 -15.40 -2.84
N TRP A 266 -6.57 -14.82 -1.99
CA TRP A 266 -6.31 -14.55 -0.59
C TRP A 266 -7.25 -15.32 0.31
N GLN A 267 -6.75 -15.71 1.48
CA GLN A 267 -7.58 -16.03 2.63
C GLN A 267 -8.47 -14.82 2.97
N GLN A 268 -9.77 -15.04 3.17
CA GLN A 268 -10.72 -13.95 3.41
C GLN A 268 -10.66 -13.39 4.83
N SER A 269 -10.50 -14.28 5.80
CA SER A 269 -10.46 -13.93 7.23
C SER A 269 -9.24 -14.57 7.84
N ASP A 270 -8.47 -13.81 8.62
CA ASP A 270 -7.42 -14.42 9.43
C ASP A 270 -8.03 -15.38 10.46
N ASP A 271 -7.20 -16.23 11.05
CA ASP A 271 -7.67 -17.30 11.94
C ASP A 271 -7.65 -16.95 13.43
N GLY A 272 -7.37 -15.69 13.77
CA GLY A 272 -7.34 -15.21 15.15
C GLY A 272 -6.08 -15.58 15.93
N VAL A 273 -5.08 -16.17 15.29
CA VAL A 273 -3.89 -16.68 15.99
C VAL A 273 -2.62 -15.93 15.55
N ARG A 274 -2.03 -15.18 16.48
CA ARG A 274 -0.69 -14.61 16.31
C ARG A 274 0.38 -15.70 16.43
N ARG A 275 1.29 -15.74 15.46
CA ARG A 275 2.35 -16.75 15.36
C ARG A 275 3.71 -16.08 15.22
N ASP A 276 4.76 -16.73 15.71
CA ASP A 276 6.11 -16.39 15.28
C ASP A 276 6.28 -16.69 13.78
N TRP A 277 7.32 -16.13 13.18
CA TRP A 277 7.46 -16.11 11.73
C TRP A 277 7.58 -17.51 11.12
N GLN A 278 8.39 -18.38 11.74
CA GLN A 278 8.54 -19.77 11.28
C GLN A 278 7.23 -20.55 11.38
N THR A 279 6.49 -20.41 12.48
CA THR A 279 5.19 -21.08 12.66
C THR A 279 4.15 -20.54 11.67
N ALA A 280 4.20 -19.24 11.34
CA ALA A 280 3.37 -18.63 10.32
C ALA A 280 3.64 -19.23 8.92
N ILE A 281 4.90 -19.43 8.54
CA ILE A 281 5.28 -20.09 7.28
C ILE A 281 4.72 -21.52 7.23
N VAL A 282 4.94 -22.30 8.31
CA VAL A 282 4.46 -23.69 8.39
C VAL A 282 2.93 -23.74 8.32
N ASN A 283 2.24 -22.84 9.03
CA ASN A 283 0.77 -22.78 9.00
C ASN A 283 0.26 -22.52 7.58
N ALA A 284 0.84 -21.55 6.86
CA ALA A 284 0.41 -21.23 5.52
C ALA A 284 0.60 -22.42 4.55
N LYS A 285 1.79 -23.04 4.52
CA LYS A 285 2.08 -24.13 3.57
C LYS A 285 1.33 -25.44 3.85
N THR A 286 0.84 -25.63 5.07
CA THR A 286 0.08 -26.82 5.47
C THR A 286 -1.43 -26.64 5.34
N SER A 287 -1.88 -25.43 4.99
CA SER A 287 -3.30 -25.13 4.81
C SER A 287 -3.89 -25.88 3.63
N ASN A 288 -5.14 -26.34 3.82
CA ASN A 288 -5.99 -26.91 2.77
C ASN A 288 -7.25 -26.05 2.57
N LEU A 289 -7.18 -24.75 2.88
CA LEU A 289 -8.31 -23.82 2.79
C LEU A 289 -8.92 -23.86 1.38
N ALA A 290 -10.24 -23.99 1.31
CA ALA A 290 -11.02 -24.13 0.08
C ALA A 290 -10.53 -25.27 -0.86
N GLY A 291 -9.86 -26.30 -0.31
CA GLY A 291 -9.35 -27.43 -1.07
C GLY A 291 -8.04 -27.18 -1.82
N TYR A 292 -7.39 -26.02 -1.63
CA TYR A 292 -6.08 -25.70 -2.19
C TYR A 292 -4.96 -25.98 -1.20
N SER A 293 -3.86 -26.56 -1.67
CA SER A 293 -2.70 -26.95 -0.85
C SER A 293 -1.41 -26.19 -1.20
N ASP A 294 -1.52 -25.13 -2.00
CA ASP A 294 -0.43 -24.28 -2.47
C ASP A 294 -0.47 -22.88 -1.84
N TRP A 295 -1.06 -22.78 -0.64
CA TRP A 295 -1.06 -21.56 0.18
C TRP A 295 0.34 -21.26 0.71
N ARG A 296 0.65 -19.97 0.80
CA ARG A 296 1.89 -19.45 1.39
C ARG A 296 1.63 -18.15 2.12
N LEU A 297 2.60 -17.71 2.91
CA LEU A 297 2.63 -16.31 3.32
C LEU A 297 2.93 -15.44 2.09
N PRO A 298 2.35 -14.24 2.00
CA PRO A 298 2.67 -13.28 0.95
C PRO A 298 4.07 -12.72 1.16
N ASN A 299 4.72 -12.33 0.07
CA ASN A 299 5.83 -11.41 0.18
C ASN A 299 5.32 -10.01 0.54
N ILE A 300 6.23 -9.11 0.92
CA ILE A 300 5.81 -7.82 1.46
C ILE A 300 5.14 -6.91 0.43
N LYS A 301 5.46 -7.03 -0.87
CA LYS A 301 4.80 -6.30 -1.95
C LYS A 301 3.38 -6.83 -2.21
N GLU A 302 3.19 -8.14 -2.17
CA GLU A 302 1.86 -8.76 -2.23
C GLU A 302 1.00 -8.34 -1.04
N LEU A 303 1.54 -8.37 0.19
CA LEU A 303 0.80 -7.95 1.37
C LEU A 303 0.45 -6.46 1.32
N GLN A 304 1.34 -5.62 0.80
CA GLN A 304 1.07 -4.19 0.59
C GLN A 304 0.00 -3.96 -0.48
N SER A 305 -0.12 -4.85 -1.47
CA SER A 305 -1.09 -4.71 -2.56
C SER A 305 -2.55 -4.65 -2.09
N ILE A 306 -2.87 -5.26 -0.95
CA ILE A 306 -4.22 -5.28 -0.36
C ILE A 306 -4.47 -4.15 0.65
N VAL A 307 -3.47 -3.32 0.93
CA VAL A 307 -3.65 -2.14 1.79
C VAL A 307 -4.56 -1.13 1.12
N LYS A 308 -5.53 -0.65 1.89
CA LYS A 308 -6.40 0.46 1.52
C LYS A 308 -5.87 1.74 2.16
N TYR A 309 -5.05 2.47 1.42
CA TYR A 309 -4.60 3.79 1.82
C TYR A 309 -5.74 4.80 1.71
N GLY A 310 -5.91 5.62 2.75
CA GLY A 310 -6.97 6.61 2.83
C GLY A 310 -8.27 6.08 3.45
N GLY A 311 -9.16 7.00 3.77
CA GLY A 311 -10.38 6.72 4.51
C GLY A 311 -10.77 7.88 5.41
N LYS A 312 -11.81 7.68 6.21
CA LYS A 312 -12.23 8.67 7.21
C LYS A 312 -11.45 8.43 8.50
N VAL A 313 -11.31 9.47 9.32
CA VAL A 313 -10.72 9.35 10.64
C VAL A 313 -11.37 8.20 11.41
N GLY A 314 -10.56 7.31 11.98
CA GLY A 314 -11.03 6.16 12.74
C GLY A 314 -11.49 4.96 11.90
N SER A 315 -11.44 5.00 10.56
CA SER A 315 -11.86 3.87 9.71
C SER A 315 -10.78 2.79 9.60
N TRP A 316 -10.42 2.19 10.72
CA TRP A 316 -9.52 1.05 10.83
C TRP A 316 -10.28 -0.27 10.66
N PRO A 317 -9.62 -1.36 10.21
CA PRO A 317 -8.27 -1.42 9.64
C PRO A 317 -8.15 -0.80 8.23
N ALA A 318 -6.93 -0.45 7.80
CA ALA A 318 -6.59 0.04 6.45
C ALA A 318 -6.60 -1.08 5.38
N ILE A 319 -7.73 -1.77 5.29
CA ILE A 319 -8.02 -2.81 4.32
C ILE A 319 -9.49 -2.65 3.89
N ASN A 320 -9.90 -3.27 2.79
CA ASN A 320 -11.30 -3.28 2.41
C ASN A 320 -12.11 -4.22 3.33
N THR A 321 -12.70 -3.67 4.40
CA THR A 321 -13.49 -4.42 5.41
C THR A 321 -14.81 -4.98 4.89
N ASN A 322 -15.26 -4.60 3.69
CA ASN A 322 -16.37 -5.28 3.03
C ASN A 322 -15.94 -6.62 2.41
N ILE A 323 -14.64 -6.83 2.24
CA ILE A 323 -14.04 -7.97 1.56
C ILE A 323 -13.33 -8.87 2.58
N PHE A 324 -12.42 -8.29 3.38
CA PHE A 324 -11.60 -8.98 4.37
C PHE A 324 -12.16 -8.80 5.79
N THR A 325 -11.92 -9.79 6.65
CA THR A 325 -12.21 -9.72 8.08
C THR A 325 -10.93 -9.96 8.88
N LEU A 326 -10.54 -8.99 9.71
CA LEU A 326 -9.38 -9.13 10.60
C LEU A 326 -9.86 -9.20 12.05
N THR A 327 -9.32 -10.11 12.86
CA THR A 327 -9.85 -10.42 14.21
C THR A 327 -9.31 -9.53 15.33
N GLY A 328 -8.11 -8.97 15.18
CA GLY A 328 -7.43 -8.24 16.24
C GLY A 328 -8.06 -6.88 16.58
N SER A 329 -7.83 -6.39 17.80
CA SER A 329 -8.43 -5.13 18.29
C SER A 329 -7.77 -3.87 17.72
N GLY A 330 -6.52 -3.97 17.25
CA GLY A 330 -5.75 -2.85 16.71
C GLY A 330 -5.21 -1.87 17.76
N ASP A 331 -5.21 -2.27 19.03
CA ASP A 331 -4.56 -1.54 20.13
C ASP A 331 -3.15 -2.07 20.43
N THR A 332 -2.46 -1.49 21.41
CA THR A 332 -1.06 -1.84 21.73
C THR A 332 -0.87 -3.25 22.28
N SER A 333 -1.92 -3.89 22.80
CA SER A 333 -1.87 -5.27 23.30
C SER A 333 -2.16 -6.31 22.20
N ASP A 334 -2.87 -5.88 21.16
CA ASP A 334 -3.29 -6.71 20.04
C ASP A 334 -3.28 -5.93 18.71
N PRO A 335 -2.09 -5.47 18.27
CA PRO A 335 -1.99 -4.71 17.04
C PRO A 335 -2.31 -5.57 15.82
N LEU A 336 -2.95 -4.98 14.81
CA LEU A 336 -3.30 -5.65 13.54
C LEU A 336 -2.09 -5.65 12.59
N TRP A 337 -1.03 -6.34 12.98
CA TRP A 337 0.18 -6.51 12.19
C TRP A 337 0.22 -7.89 11.56
N PHE A 338 0.58 -7.94 10.28
CA PHE A 338 0.50 -9.15 9.47
C PHE A 338 1.84 -9.47 8.86
N TRP A 339 2.34 -10.69 9.09
CA TRP A 339 3.60 -11.15 8.54
C TRP A 339 3.56 -11.23 7.02
N SER A 340 4.69 -10.85 6.41
CA SER A 340 5.13 -11.36 5.12
C SER A 340 6.18 -12.45 5.31
N ASN A 341 6.53 -13.18 4.25
CA ASN A 341 7.69 -14.08 4.23
C ASN A 341 9.00 -13.38 3.80
N THR A 342 9.01 -12.06 3.68
CA THR A 342 10.19 -11.26 3.33
C THR A 342 11.00 -10.94 4.59
N THR A 343 12.31 -11.21 4.55
CA THR A 343 13.26 -10.81 5.60
C THR A 343 13.64 -9.34 5.45
N GLN A 344 13.80 -8.59 6.54
CA GLN A 344 14.34 -7.22 6.48
C GLN A 344 15.86 -7.28 6.34
N GLY A 345 16.44 -6.53 5.40
CA GLY A 345 17.89 -6.54 5.16
C GLY A 345 18.71 -5.95 6.31
N ASP A 346 18.25 -4.82 6.87
CA ASP A 346 18.92 -4.08 7.97
C ASP A 346 19.08 -4.93 9.24
N PHE A 347 18.10 -5.81 9.51
CA PHE A 347 18.07 -6.69 10.67
C PHE A 347 17.58 -8.06 10.23
N LYS A 348 18.46 -8.92 9.72
CA LYS A 348 18.07 -10.22 9.13
C LYS A 348 17.37 -11.19 10.10
N TYR A 349 17.48 -10.94 11.41
CA TYR A 349 16.72 -11.68 12.44
C TYR A 349 15.25 -11.23 12.53
N THR A 350 14.84 -10.20 11.79
CA THR A 350 13.47 -9.72 11.67
C THR A 350 12.88 -10.07 10.29
N ALA A 351 11.56 -10.13 10.24
CA ALA A 351 10.81 -10.24 9.00
C ALA A 351 9.87 -9.04 8.85
N THR A 352 9.50 -8.70 7.63
CA THR A 352 8.65 -7.54 7.40
C THR A 352 7.18 -7.84 7.65
N TYR A 353 6.45 -6.83 8.10
CA TYR A 353 5.00 -6.86 8.27
C TYR A 353 4.35 -5.59 7.74
N ILE A 354 3.05 -5.68 7.46
CA ILE A 354 2.19 -4.51 7.25
C ILE A 354 1.33 -4.28 8.49
N SER A 355 1.24 -3.04 8.94
CA SER A 355 0.31 -2.62 10.00
C SER A 355 -1.02 -2.20 9.39
N PHE A 356 -2.08 -2.99 9.54
CA PHE A 356 -3.42 -2.61 9.10
C PHE A 356 -4.15 -1.72 10.14
N SER A 357 -3.66 -1.66 11.38
CA SER A 357 -4.03 -0.65 12.38
C SER A 357 -2.93 0.39 12.56
N LYS A 358 -2.99 1.16 13.65
CA LYS A 358 -1.90 2.06 14.05
C LYS A 358 -0.56 1.32 14.11
N ALA A 359 0.48 1.97 13.61
CA ALA A 359 1.85 1.48 13.67
C ALA A 359 2.53 2.13 14.88
N PHE A 360 2.58 1.38 15.98
CA PHE A 360 2.86 1.94 17.29
C PHE A 360 4.34 2.20 17.55
N SER A 361 4.66 3.41 18.00
CA SER A 361 5.95 3.76 18.58
C SER A 361 5.78 4.69 19.76
N LYS A 362 6.77 4.69 20.65
CA LYS A 362 6.93 5.67 21.73
C LYS A 362 8.04 6.64 21.37
N LYS A 363 8.02 7.84 21.95
CA LYS A 363 8.99 8.90 21.63
C LYS A 363 10.46 8.47 21.82
N ASN A 364 10.72 7.65 22.82
CA ASN A 364 12.03 7.08 23.13
C ASN A 364 11.88 5.88 24.06
N SER A 365 12.97 5.16 24.33
CA SER A 365 12.92 3.94 25.15
C SER A 365 12.40 4.17 26.57
N SER A 366 12.59 5.38 27.11
CA SER A 366 12.14 5.80 28.45
C SER A 366 10.68 6.22 28.54
N ALA A 367 10.01 6.44 27.40
CA ALA A 367 8.59 6.77 27.37
C ALA A 367 7.71 5.52 27.60
N SER A 368 6.50 5.72 28.14
CA SER A 368 5.53 4.64 28.41
C SER A 368 4.31 4.67 27.50
N LYS A 369 4.03 5.80 26.85
CA LYS A 369 2.86 5.97 25.99
C LYS A 369 3.24 5.69 24.52
N TYR A 370 2.48 4.80 23.89
CA TYR A 370 2.58 4.48 22.47
C TYR A 370 1.59 5.29 21.66
N TYR A 371 2.00 5.60 20.44
CA TYR A 371 1.29 6.43 19.49
C TYR A 371 1.33 5.81 18.13
N ASP A 372 0.35 6.15 17.30
CA ASP A 372 0.50 5.90 15.89
C ASP A 372 1.62 6.80 15.36
N TRP A 373 2.75 6.19 15.02
CA TRP A 373 3.93 6.90 14.58
C TRP A 373 4.06 6.82 13.06
N HIS A 374 3.81 5.64 12.50
CA HIS A 374 4.02 5.40 11.08
C HIS A 374 2.72 5.32 10.25
N GLY A 375 1.54 5.26 10.89
CA GLY A 375 0.22 5.16 10.23
C GLY A 375 -0.17 3.73 9.81
N ALA A 376 -1.47 3.41 9.69
CA ALA A 376 -1.85 2.15 9.03
C ALA A 376 -1.52 2.16 7.55
N GLY A 377 -1.03 1.03 7.09
CA GLY A 377 -0.44 0.84 5.78
C GLY A 377 1.08 1.02 5.82
N ALA A 378 1.66 1.37 6.97
CA ALA A 378 3.09 1.31 7.18
C ALA A 378 3.60 -0.12 7.05
N GLN A 379 4.83 -0.22 6.55
CA GLN A 379 5.60 -1.45 6.50
C GLN A 379 6.78 -1.31 7.46
N ARG A 380 6.88 -2.27 8.38
CA ARG A 380 7.91 -2.33 9.42
C ARG A 380 8.48 -3.75 9.46
N SER A 381 9.28 -4.05 10.46
CA SER A 381 9.76 -5.41 10.72
C SER A 381 9.74 -5.73 12.20
N ASP A 382 9.58 -7.01 12.52
CA ASP A 382 9.60 -7.54 13.88
C ASP A 382 10.50 -8.79 13.94
N PRO A 383 11.12 -9.09 15.08
CA PRO A 383 11.92 -10.30 15.24
C PRO A 383 11.17 -11.59 14.91
N LYS A 384 11.84 -12.50 14.19
CA LYS A 384 11.26 -13.76 13.71
C LYS A 384 10.88 -14.74 14.84
N SER A 385 11.51 -14.59 16.02
CA SER A 385 11.37 -15.51 17.16
C SER A 385 11.66 -14.79 18.49
N GLY A 386 11.65 -15.54 19.61
CA GLY A 386 11.93 -15.01 20.94
C GLY A 386 10.73 -14.32 21.60
N ILE A 387 11.00 -13.52 22.63
CA ILE A 387 9.99 -12.68 23.29
C ILE A 387 10.35 -11.19 23.13
N PRO A 388 9.37 -10.27 23.16
CA PRO A 388 9.63 -8.84 22.93
C PRO A 388 10.75 -8.23 23.78
N SER A 389 10.85 -8.64 25.06
CA SER A 389 11.89 -8.12 25.97
C SER A 389 13.32 -8.49 25.59
N ASP A 390 13.53 -9.49 24.72
CA ASP A 390 14.86 -9.84 24.21
C ASP A 390 15.40 -8.75 23.26
N TYR A 391 14.54 -7.87 22.77
CA TYR A 391 14.81 -6.85 21.76
C TYR A 391 14.59 -5.43 22.27
N ASP A 392 14.45 -5.27 23.60
CA ASP A 392 14.37 -3.95 24.22
C ASP A 392 15.70 -3.21 24.06
N MET A 393 15.72 -2.22 23.17
CA MET A 393 16.88 -1.37 22.92
C MET A 393 16.70 0.01 23.55
N SER A 394 17.77 0.51 24.17
CA SER A 394 17.82 1.91 24.60
C SER A 394 17.94 2.83 23.37
N SER A 395 17.05 3.81 23.26
CA SER A 395 17.06 4.77 22.17
C SER A 395 16.59 6.13 22.69
N GLU A 396 17.30 7.19 22.32
CA GLU A 396 16.87 8.57 22.54
C GLU A 396 15.84 9.03 21.50
N ASN A 397 15.72 8.28 20.40
CA ASN A 397 14.77 8.48 19.31
C ASN A 397 13.58 7.52 19.43
N ALA A 398 12.59 7.69 18.55
CA ALA A 398 11.40 6.84 18.48
C ALA A 398 11.74 5.34 18.60
N THR A 399 10.98 4.64 19.44
CA THR A 399 11.15 3.20 19.68
C THR A 399 9.83 2.53 19.34
N ASP A 400 9.85 1.66 18.34
CA ASP A 400 8.67 0.93 17.91
C ASP A 400 8.22 -0.05 19.00
N LEU A 401 6.92 -0.31 19.07
CA LEU A 401 6.42 -1.46 19.80
C LEU A 401 6.97 -2.71 19.09
N VAL A 402 7.58 -3.61 19.86
CA VAL A 402 8.11 -4.87 19.32
C VAL A 402 7.15 -6.00 19.64
N MET A 403 6.81 -6.78 18.62
CA MET A 403 6.13 -8.06 18.77
C MET A 403 7.03 -9.17 18.23
N THR A 404 6.86 -10.39 18.72
CA THR A 404 7.50 -11.58 18.12
C THR A 404 6.49 -12.54 17.53
N LYS A 405 5.20 -12.16 17.62
CA LYS A 405 4.08 -12.91 17.07
C LYS A 405 3.09 -11.94 16.44
N ASN A 406 2.84 -12.12 15.15
CA ASN A 406 1.90 -11.30 14.36
C ASN A 406 0.86 -12.21 13.67
N TYR A 407 -0.20 -11.59 13.16
CA TYR A 407 -1.25 -12.29 12.40
C TYR A 407 -0.77 -12.67 11.00
N THR A 408 -1.57 -13.45 10.28
CA THR A 408 -1.24 -13.93 8.94
C THR A 408 -2.48 -13.91 8.05
N LEU A 409 -2.30 -13.49 6.80
CA LEU A 409 -3.21 -13.80 5.70
C LEU A 409 -2.44 -14.64 4.70
N MET A 410 -2.99 -15.78 4.32
CA MET A 410 -2.38 -16.62 3.30
C MET A 410 -2.74 -16.11 1.89
N VAL A 411 -1.82 -16.32 0.96
CA VAL A 411 -2.00 -16.02 -0.47
C VAL A 411 -1.61 -17.23 -1.31
N ARG A 412 -2.16 -17.28 -2.52
CA ARG A 412 -1.76 -18.18 -3.61
C ARG A 412 -1.98 -17.50 -4.96
N THR A 413 -1.36 -18.02 -6.01
CA THR A 413 -1.61 -17.57 -7.38
C THR A 413 -2.80 -18.33 -7.98
N VAL A 414 -3.69 -17.63 -8.69
CA VAL A 414 -4.75 -18.28 -9.47
C VAL A 414 -4.11 -19.03 -10.65
N LYS A 415 -4.48 -20.31 -10.83
CA LYS A 415 -3.97 -21.18 -11.90
C LYS A 415 -4.87 -21.16 -13.12
#